data_AF-A0A402X9L3-F1
#
_entry.id   AF-A0A402X9L3-F1
#
_cell.length_a   1.000
_cell.length_b   1.000
_cell.length_c   1.000
_cell.angle_alpha   90.00
_cell.angle_beta   90.00
_cell.angle_gamma   90.00
#
_symmetry.space_group_name_H-M   'P 1'
#
loop_
_entity.id
_entity.type
_entity.pdbx_description
1 polymer ?
#
loop_
_entity_poly.entity_id
_entity_poly.type
_entity_poly.pdbx_seq_one_letter_code
_entity_poly.pdbx_strand_id
1 'polypeptide(L)'
;MSKRRIAPLTFLRRLLLRTLAVLAVFWGGGIALFSVVPVPFSAVMAERQISAWLSGDFGYVAHSDWVSMADISPWIGLAVIAAEDQKFPEHWGFDVPAIEKALAHNERNESRIRGASTLSQQTAKNLFLWDGRSWVRKGLEAGLTLGIETVWSKKRILTVYLNIAEFGDGIFGVEAAAWRYFNKPASRLNMPEAALLAAVLPNPLRYKANAPSGYVRSRQAWIMRQMRQLGGESFMTLNQLN
;
A
#
# COMPACT_ATOMS: atom_id res chain seq x y z
N MET A 1 -13.64 32.18 -49.12
CA MET A 1 -12.88 31.86 -47.89
C MET A 1 -13.65 30.83 -47.07
N SER A 2 -13.25 29.55 -47.13
CA SER A 2 -13.94 28.45 -46.44
C SER A 2 -13.51 28.41 -44.97
N LYS A 3 -14.41 28.82 -44.06
CA LYS A 3 -14.22 28.62 -42.61
C LYS A 3 -14.37 27.13 -42.33
N ARG A 4 -13.24 26.40 -42.25
CA ARG A 4 -13.19 25.03 -41.70
C ARG A 4 -13.80 25.05 -40.30
N ARG A 5 -15.06 24.65 -40.18
CA ARG A 5 -15.67 24.27 -38.90
C ARG A 5 -14.93 23.01 -38.45
N ILE A 6 -13.84 23.17 -37.70
CA ILE A 6 -13.23 22.06 -36.96
C ILE A 6 -14.35 21.56 -36.04
N ALA A 7 -14.91 20.40 -36.37
CA ALA A 7 -16.04 19.85 -35.66
C ALA A 7 -15.66 19.75 -34.17
N PRO A 8 -16.45 20.33 -33.24
CA PRO A 8 -16.10 20.40 -31.82
C PRO A 8 -15.77 19.03 -31.22
N LEU A 9 -16.35 17.95 -31.75
CA LEU A 9 -16.01 16.57 -31.42
C LEU A 9 -14.54 16.19 -31.69
N THR A 10 -13.97 16.64 -32.80
CA THR A 10 -12.57 16.31 -33.16
C THR A 10 -11.58 17.06 -32.28
N PHE A 11 -11.89 18.30 -31.88
CA PHE A 11 -11.12 19.06 -30.91
C PHE A 11 -11.20 18.41 -29.52
N LEU A 12 -12.41 18.07 -29.06
CA LEU A 12 -12.62 17.42 -27.76
C LEU A 12 -11.93 16.05 -27.69
N ARG A 13 -12.01 15.24 -28.76
CA ARG A 13 -11.30 13.96 -28.85
C ARG A 13 -9.78 14.15 -28.78
N ARG A 14 -9.21 15.13 -29.49
CA ARG A 14 -7.77 15.43 -29.43
C ARG A 14 -7.34 15.89 -28.05
N LEU A 15 -8.15 16.74 -27.40
CA LEU A 15 -7.87 17.20 -26.04
C LEU A 15 -7.89 16.00 -25.07
N LEU A 16 -8.92 15.17 -25.12
CA LEU A 16 -9.03 13.97 -24.31
C LEU A 16 -7.83 13.03 -24.49
N LEU A 17 -7.48 12.71 -25.74
CA LEU A 17 -6.33 11.84 -26.04
C LEU A 17 -5.00 12.42 -25.53
N ARG A 18 -4.82 13.74 -25.66
CA ARG A 18 -3.62 14.41 -25.11
C ARG A 18 -3.59 14.32 -23.59
N THR A 19 -4.71 14.58 -22.92
CA THR A 19 -4.80 14.45 -21.46
C THR A 19 -4.50 13.03 -21.02
N LEU A 20 -5.09 12.01 -21.67
CA LEU A 20 -4.81 10.61 -21.37
C LEU A 20 -3.35 10.25 -21.62
N ALA A 21 -2.74 10.75 -22.69
CA ALA A 21 -1.31 10.52 -22.97
C ALA A 21 -0.42 11.17 -21.89
N VAL A 22 -0.73 12.38 -21.46
CA VAL A 22 0.01 13.05 -20.38
C VAL A 22 -0.10 12.27 -19.07
N LEU A 23 -1.30 11.81 -18.70
CA LEU A 23 -1.51 10.99 -17.51
C LEU A 23 -0.76 9.65 -17.59
N ALA A 24 -0.80 9.01 -18.75
CA ALA A 24 -0.07 7.76 -18.99
C ALA A 24 1.45 7.95 -18.88
N VAL A 25 1.99 9.04 -19.44
CA VAL A 25 3.41 9.37 -19.30
C VAL A 25 3.77 9.73 -17.86
N PHE A 26 2.92 10.48 -17.17
CA PHE A 26 3.14 10.85 -15.77
C PHE A 26 3.18 9.62 -14.85
N TRP A 27 2.19 8.75 -14.92
CA TRP A 27 2.16 7.54 -14.10
C TRP A 27 3.15 6.48 -14.58
N GLY A 28 3.28 6.27 -15.88
CA GLY A 28 4.26 5.33 -16.43
C GLY A 28 5.69 5.74 -16.09
N GLY A 29 6.00 7.04 -16.19
CA GLY A 29 7.27 7.61 -15.76
C GLY A 29 7.49 7.46 -14.25
N GLY A 30 6.46 7.72 -13.43
CA GLY A 30 6.53 7.50 -11.98
C GLY A 30 6.76 6.04 -11.60
N ILE A 31 6.06 5.10 -12.24
CA ILE A 31 6.28 3.65 -12.06
C ILE A 31 7.71 3.28 -12.46
N ALA A 32 8.18 3.72 -13.63
CA ALA A 32 9.55 3.44 -14.08
C ALA A 32 10.59 4.03 -13.10
N LEU A 33 10.43 5.27 -12.67
CA LEU A 33 11.33 5.95 -11.74
C LEU A 33 11.41 5.23 -10.39
N PHE A 34 10.25 4.98 -9.77
CA PHE A 34 10.16 4.37 -8.44
C PHE A 34 10.34 2.84 -8.46
N SER A 35 10.61 2.24 -9.62
CA SER A 35 11.07 0.85 -9.69
C SER A 35 12.46 0.66 -9.07
N VAL A 36 13.28 1.72 -9.06
CA VAL A 36 14.68 1.68 -8.59
C VAL A 36 15.02 2.77 -7.57
N VAL A 37 14.43 3.96 -7.70
CA VAL A 37 14.74 5.10 -6.82
C VAL A 37 13.87 5.05 -5.55
N PRO A 38 14.42 5.33 -4.35
CA PRO A 38 13.63 5.55 -3.14
C PRO A 38 12.42 6.45 -3.36
N VAL A 39 11.30 6.11 -2.73
CA VAL A 39 10.09 6.94 -2.79
C VAL A 39 10.19 7.99 -1.67
N PRO A 40 10.39 9.27 -1.98
CA PRO A 40 10.52 10.29 -0.94
C PRO A 40 9.18 10.63 -0.30
N PHE A 41 8.07 10.42 -1.03
CA PHE A 41 6.74 10.81 -0.59
C PHE A 41 5.66 10.07 -1.38
N SER A 42 4.52 9.80 -0.73
CA SER A 42 3.35 9.14 -1.32
C SER A 42 2.17 10.09 -1.43
N ALA A 43 1.21 9.78 -2.32
CA ALA A 43 0.00 10.57 -2.45
C ALA A 43 -0.82 10.63 -1.14
N VAL A 44 -0.84 9.55 -0.35
CA VAL A 44 -1.52 9.53 0.96
C VAL A 44 -0.79 10.41 1.98
N MET A 45 0.55 10.43 1.99
CA MET A 45 1.30 11.37 2.84
C MET A 45 0.96 12.82 2.47
N ALA A 46 0.84 13.12 1.17
CA ALA A 46 0.45 14.44 0.69
C ALA A 46 -0.93 14.84 1.17
N GLU A 47 -1.88 13.93 1.06
CA GLU A 47 -3.25 14.14 1.50
C GLU A 47 -3.32 14.41 3.02
N ARG A 48 -2.62 13.61 3.84
CA ARG A 48 -2.55 13.84 5.29
C ARG A 48 -1.94 15.20 5.63
N GLN A 49 -0.81 15.53 5.00
CA GLN A 49 -0.11 16.79 5.21
C GLN A 49 -1.01 17.99 4.90
N ILE A 50 -1.66 17.98 3.74
CA ILE A 50 -2.57 19.05 3.30
C ILE A 50 -3.79 19.14 4.22
N SER A 51 -4.38 18.00 4.58
CA SER A 51 -5.54 17.95 5.47
C SER A 51 -5.23 18.57 6.84
N ALA A 52 -4.08 18.22 7.44
CA ALA A 52 -3.64 18.76 8.72
C ALA A 52 -3.44 20.28 8.67
N TRP A 53 -2.78 20.78 7.62
CA TRP A 53 -2.59 22.22 7.40
C TRP A 53 -3.92 22.97 7.25
N LEU A 54 -4.87 22.40 6.50
CA LEU A 54 -6.20 22.97 6.32
C LEU A 54 -7.01 22.98 7.62
N SER A 55 -6.79 22.03 8.52
CA SER A 55 -7.39 22.04 9.87
C SER A 55 -6.66 22.95 10.87
N GLY A 56 -5.62 23.67 10.44
CA GLY A 56 -4.84 24.57 11.29
C GLY A 56 -3.69 23.91 12.07
N ASP A 57 -3.41 22.63 11.83
CA ASP A 57 -2.25 21.94 12.40
C ASP A 57 -1.05 22.02 11.46
N PHE A 58 -0.36 23.16 11.52
CA PHE A 58 0.87 23.38 10.75
C PHE A 58 2.10 22.64 11.32
N GLY A 59 1.96 22.01 12.50
CA GLY A 59 3.03 21.24 13.13
C GLY A 59 3.10 19.78 12.67
N TYR A 60 2.06 19.29 12.00
CA TYR A 60 2.03 17.96 11.41
C TYR A 60 3.09 17.81 10.31
N VAL A 61 3.87 16.72 10.37
CA VAL A 61 4.87 16.38 9.37
C VAL A 61 4.78 14.89 9.04
N ALA A 62 4.13 14.59 7.90
CA ALA A 62 4.23 13.27 7.29
C ALA A 62 5.63 13.09 6.71
N HIS A 63 6.41 12.19 7.31
CA HIS A 63 7.70 11.79 6.80
C HIS A 63 7.83 10.27 6.84
N SER A 64 8.64 9.73 5.93
CA SER A 64 9.09 8.35 5.96
C SER A 64 10.60 8.35 5.82
N ASP A 65 11.25 7.69 6.76
CA ASP A 65 12.67 7.39 6.68
C ASP A 65 12.85 6.15 5.80
N TRP A 66 13.15 6.39 4.52
CA TRP A 66 13.30 5.32 3.56
C TRP A 66 14.44 4.38 3.97
N VAL A 67 14.13 3.09 4.05
CA VAL A 67 15.10 2.02 4.27
C VAL A 67 15.04 0.97 3.16
N SER A 68 16.21 0.43 2.81
CA SER A 68 16.31 -0.63 1.80
C SER A 68 15.74 -1.95 2.36
N MET A 69 15.33 -2.88 1.49
CA MET A 69 14.82 -4.18 1.96
C MET A 69 15.84 -4.94 2.82
N ALA A 70 17.15 -4.77 2.55
CA ALA A 70 18.21 -5.41 3.32
C ALA A 70 18.30 -4.91 4.77
N ASP A 71 17.80 -3.69 5.03
CA ASP A 71 17.76 -3.05 6.34
C ASP A 71 16.39 -3.20 7.02
N ILE A 72 15.50 -3.99 6.44
CA ILE A 72 14.18 -4.31 6.97
C ILE A 72 14.21 -5.75 7.50
N SER A 73 13.74 -5.95 8.73
CA SER A 73 13.60 -7.31 9.28
C SER A 73 12.70 -8.18 8.40
N PRO A 74 13.07 -9.44 8.09
CA PRO A 74 12.22 -10.34 7.32
C PRO A 74 10.88 -10.60 8.03
N TRP A 75 10.83 -10.44 9.36
CA TRP A 75 9.62 -10.63 10.14
C TRP A 75 8.51 -9.65 9.81
N ILE A 76 8.82 -8.39 9.52
CA ILE A 76 7.78 -7.41 9.17
C ILE A 76 7.26 -7.62 7.75
N GLY A 77 8.13 -7.97 6.79
CA GLY A 77 7.71 -8.38 5.45
C GLY A 77 6.77 -9.59 5.51
N LEU A 78 7.14 -10.62 6.28
CA LEU A 78 6.31 -11.80 6.48
C LEU A 78 5.01 -11.47 7.21
N ALA A 79 5.03 -10.58 8.21
CA ALA A 79 3.84 -10.21 8.97
C ALA A 79 2.79 -9.51 8.10
N VAL A 80 3.20 -8.58 7.22
CA VAL A 80 2.26 -7.90 6.33
C VAL A 80 1.72 -8.83 5.25
N ILE A 81 2.53 -9.73 4.69
CA ILE A 81 2.08 -10.78 3.77
C ILE A 81 1.07 -11.70 4.48
N ALA A 82 1.40 -12.17 5.68
CA ALA A 82 0.53 -13.05 6.46
C ALA A 82 -0.82 -12.39 6.82
N ALA A 83 -0.82 -11.08 7.05
CA ALA A 83 -1.98 -10.31 7.49
C ALA A 83 -2.88 -9.84 6.35
N GLU A 84 -2.29 -9.41 5.23
CA GLU A 84 -2.99 -8.70 4.16
C GLU A 84 -3.07 -9.52 2.86
N ASP A 85 -2.08 -10.35 2.56
CA ASP A 85 -1.94 -10.95 1.23
C ASP A 85 -1.04 -12.21 1.22
N GLN A 86 -1.55 -13.34 1.70
CA GLN A 86 -0.74 -14.55 1.90
C GLN A 86 -0.18 -15.16 0.61
N LYS A 87 -0.84 -14.88 -0.53
CA LYS A 87 -0.45 -15.36 -1.85
C LYS A 87 0.32 -14.34 -2.67
N PHE A 88 0.80 -13.27 -2.02
CA PHE A 88 1.54 -12.18 -2.66
C PHE A 88 2.63 -12.63 -3.66
N PRO A 89 3.44 -13.68 -3.40
CA PRO A 89 4.46 -14.13 -4.35
C PRO A 89 3.88 -14.80 -5.61
N GLU A 90 2.66 -15.33 -5.53
CA GLU A 90 2.08 -16.23 -6.56
C GLU A 90 1.29 -15.47 -7.63
N HIS A 91 0.64 -14.36 -7.28
CA HIS A 91 -0.27 -13.67 -8.18
C HIS A 91 0.35 -12.45 -8.87
N TRP A 92 -0.28 -11.94 -9.94
CA TRP A 92 0.16 -10.74 -10.66
C TRP A 92 -0.69 -9.51 -10.28
N GLY A 93 -0.61 -9.10 -9.02
CA GLY A 93 -1.35 -7.96 -8.48
C GLY A 93 -2.79 -8.21 -8.04
N PHE A 94 -3.41 -9.32 -8.43
CA PHE A 94 -4.79 -9.64 -8.06
C PHE A 94 -4.92 -11.10 -7.61
N ASP A 95 -5.41 -11.30 -6.39
CA ASP A 95 -5.84 -12.62 -5.91
C ASP A 95 -7.31 -12.84 -6.32
N VAL A 96 -7.51 -13.39 -7.52
CA VAL A 96 -8.84 -13.68 -8.07
C VAL A 96 -9.66 -14.60 -7.14
N PRO A 97 -9.11 -15.71 -6.61
CA PRO A 97 -9.81 -16.51 -5.60
C PRO A 97 -10.22 -15.73 -4.35
N ALA A 98 -9.41 -14.80 -3.85
CA ALA A 98 -9.78 -13.97 -2.71
C ALA A 98 -10.89 -12.97 -3.06
N ILE A 99 -10.86 -12.39 -4.26
CA ILE A 99 -11.91 -11.50 -4.77
C ILE A 99 -13.25 -12.25 -4.85
N GLU A 100 -13.28 -13.44 -5.46
CA GLU A 100 -14.49 -14.25 -5.56
C GLU A 100 -15.05 -14.61 -4.19
N LYS A 101 -14.19 -15.02 -3.25
CA LYS A 101 -14.59 -15.31 -1.86
C LYS A 101 -15.13 -14.08 -1.14
N ALA A 102 -14.54 -12.91 -1.37
CA ALA A 102 -15.02 -11.66 -0.77
C ALA A 102 -16.38 -11.26 -1.34
N LEU A 103 -16.59 -11.38 -2.66
CA LEU A 103 -17.88 -11.12 -3.30
C LEU A 103 -18.97 -12.06 -2.77
N ALA A 104 -18.73 -13.36 -2.77
CA ALA A 104 -19.67 -14.35 -2.25
C ALA A 104 -19.98 -14.16 -0.75
N HIS A 105 -19.03 -13.64 0.04
CA HIS A 105 -19.28 -13.29 1.43
C HIS A 105 -20.16 -12.05 1.57
N ASN A 106 -19.88 -11.01 0.78
CA ASN A 106 -20.58 -9.72 0.83
C ASN A 106 -22.01 -9.83 0.32
N GLU A 107 -22.28 -10.68 -0.68
CA GLU A 107 -23.64 -11.00 -1.14
C GLU A 107 -24.50 -11.64 -0.05
N ARG A 108 -23.87 -12.39 0.87
CA ARG A 108 -24.55 -13.07 1.98
C ARG A 108 -24.58 -12.25 3.27
N ASN A 109 -23.84 -11.15 3.35
CA ASN A 109 -23.65 -10.37 4.58
C ASN A 109 -23.59 -8.87 4.28
N GLU A 110 -24.72 -8.17 4.44
CA GLU A 110 -24.79 -6.72 4.21
C GLU A 110 -24.03 -5.90 5.28
N SER A 111 -23.90 -6.43 6.51
CA SER A 111 -23.32 -5.70 7.65
C SER A 111 -21.80 -5.82 7.77
N ARG A 112 -21.17 -6.80 7.11
CA ARG A 112 -19.74 -7.07 7.24
C ARG A 112 -19.07 -7.29 5.89
N ILE A 113 -18.71 -6.19 5.24
CA ILE A 113 -17.99 -6.20 3.98
C ILE A 113 -16.54 -6.65 4.20
N ARG A 114 -16.11 -7.69 3.46
CA ARG A 114 -14.71 -8.10 3.34
C ARG A 114 -14.07 -7.46 2.11
N GLY A 115 -12.85 -6.96 2.29
CA GLY A 115 -11.98 -6.55 1.20
C GLY A 115 -11.13 -7.71 0.69
N ALA A 116 -10.61 -7.57 -0.52
CA ALA A 116 -9.68 -8.51 -1.17
C ALA A 116 -8.58 -7.76 -1.92
N SER A 117 -8.13 -6.60 -1.39
CA SER A 117 -7.08 -5.81 -2.04
C SER A 117 -5.70 -6.35 -1.67
N THR A 118 -4.90 -6.69 -2.68
CA THR A 118 -3.53 -7.20 -2.54
C THR A 118 -2.55 -6.12 -2.09
N LEU A 119 -1.33 -6.51 -1.68
CA LEU A 119 -0.26 -5.56 -1.36
C LEU A 119 0.09 -4.66 -2.54
N SER A 120 0.05 -5.18 -3.77
CA SER A 120 0.32 -4.40 -4.98
C SER A 120 -0.76 -3.35 -5.23
N GLN A 121 -2.03 -3.71 -5.03
CA GLN A 121 -3.15 -2.76 -5.12
C GLN A 121 -3.07 -1.68 -4.05
N GLN A 122 -2.75 -2.05 -2.82
CA GLN A 122 -2.56 -1.10 -1.72
C GLN A 122 -1.38 -0.16 -1.99
N THR A 123 -0.28 -0.68 -2.56
CA THR A 123 0.88 0.12 -2.96
C THR A 123 0.51 1.12 -4.06
N ALA A 124 -0.17 0.67 -5.12
CA ALA A 124 -0.64 1.54 -6.20
C ALA A 124 -1.54 2.66 -5.66
N LYS A 125 -2.49 2.29 -4.79
CA LYS A 125 -3.40 3.23 -4.15
C LYS A 125 -2.65 4.26 -3.32
N ASN A 126 -1.79 3.82 -2.39
CA ASN A 126 -1.15 4.73 -1.44
C ASN A 126 -0.10 5.63 -2.11
N LEU A 127 0.59 5.12 -3.13
CA LEU A 127 1.66 5.85 -3.81
C LEU A 127 1.13 6.91 -4.76
N PHE A 128 0.18 6.54 -5.63
CA PHE A 128 -0.22 7.37 -6.77
C PHE A 128 -1.61 7.99 -6.65
N LEU A 129 -2.44 7.50 -5.74
CA LEU A 129 -3.84 7.90 -5.61
C LEU A 129 -4.14 8.43 -4.21
N TRP A 130 -5.31 9.03 -4.06
CA TRP A 130 -5.84 9.56 -2.81
C TRP A 130 -6.74 8.54 -2.11
N ASP A 131 -7.03 8.78 -0.82
CA ASP A 131 -7.97 7.99 -0.04
C ASP A 131 -9.43 8.28 -0.43
N GLY A 132 -10.32 7.33 -0.18
CA GLY A 132 -11.76 7.46 -0.48
C GLY A 132 -12.33 6.35 -1.36
N ARG A 133 -13.66 6.26 -1.44
CA ARG A 133 -14.36 5.18 -2.15
C ARG A 133 -14.93 5.72 -3.47
N SER A 134 -14.32 5.35 -4.59
CA SER A 134 -14.79 5.70 -5.94
C SER A 134 -14.49 4.56 -6.91
N TRP A 135 -15.48 4.18 -7.72
CA TRP A 135 -15.33 3.17 -8.77
C TRP A 135 -14.31 3.61 -9.83
N VAL A 136 -14.27 4.90 -10.16
CA VAL A 136 -13.26 5.47 -11.07
C VAL A 136 -11.87 5.30 -10.47
N ARG A 137 -11.69 5.68 -9.19
CA ARG A 137 -10.41 5.49 -8.49
C ARG A 137 -10.00 4.02 -8.44
N LYS A 138 -10.95 3.10 -8.20
CA LYS A 138 -10.68 1.66 -8.18
C LYS A 138 -10.26 1.13 -9.56
N GLY A 139 -10.82 1.67 -10.65
CA GLY A 139 -10.38 1.38 -12.01
C GLY A 139 -8.95 1.86 -12.29
N LEU A 140 -8.61 3.08 -11.83
CA LEU A 140 -7.24 3.61 -11.92
C LEU A 140 -6.25 2.76 -11.11
N GLU A 141 -6.63 2.38 -9.89
CA GLU A 141 -5.85 1.50 -9.02
C GLU A 141 -5.54 0.18 -9.71
N ALA A 142 -6.51 -0.42 -10.40
CA ALA A 142 -6.30 -1.66 -11.13
C ALA A 142 -5.29 -1.48 -12.28
N GLY A 143 -5.42 -0.42 -13.09
CA GLY A 143 -4.46 -0.13 -14.17
C GLY A 143 -3.03 0.13 -13.66
N LEU A 144 -2.90 0.90 -12.58
CA LEU A 144 -1.62 1.17 -11.94
C LEU A 144 -1.00 -0.08 -11.31
N THR A 145 -1.82 -0.96 -10.72
CA THR A 145 -1.38 -2.24 -10.16
C THR A 145 -0.74 -3.11 -11.25
N LEU A 146 -1.37 -3.20 -12.42
CA LEU A 146 -0.81 -3.94 -13.54
C LEU A 146 0.51 -3.33 -14.02
N GLY A 147 0.58 -2.00 -14.12
CA GLY A 147 1.82 -1.29 -14.47
C GLY A 147 2.95 -1.58 -13.47
N ILE A 148 2.66 -1.52 -12.17
CA ILE A 148 3.61 -1.84 -11.10
C ILE A 148 4.09 -3.29 -11.22
N GLU A 149 3.19 -4.27 -11.28
CA GLU A 149 3.56 -5.70 -11.37
C GLU A 149 4.34 -6.04 -12.64
N THR A 150 4.19 -5.24 -13.70
CA THR A 150 4.94 -5.42 -14.95
C THR A 150 6.38 -4.94 -14.85
N VAL A 151 6.63 -3.89 -14.07
CA VAL A 151 7.93 -3.22 -14.01
C VAL A 151 8.70 -3.57 -12.74
N TRP A 152 8.01 -3.83 -11.63
CA TRP A 152 8.60 -3.97 -10.30
C TRP A 152 8.64 -5.44 -9.90
N SER A 153 9.76 -5.86 -9.30
CA SER A 153 9.82 -7.15 -8.63
C SER A 153 8.95 -7.17 -7.37
N LYS A 154 8.51 -8.35 -6.94
CA LYS A 154 7.77 -8.54 -5.68
C LYS A 154 8.50 -7.97 -4.47
N LYS A 155 9.81 -8.17 -4.40
CA LYS A 155 10.69 -7.55 -3.40
C LYS A 155 10.56 -6.03 -3.42
N ARG A 156 10.60 -5.39 -4.59
CA ARG A 156 10.48 -3.93 -4.71
C ARG A 156 9.11 -3.43 -4.27
N ILE A 157 8.02 -4.09 -4.69
CA ILE A 157 6.66 -3.74 -4.27
C ILE A 157 6.54 -3.79 -2.74
N LEU A 158 7.02 -4.88 -2.12
CA LEU A 158 7.00 -5.02 -0.67
C LEU A 158 7.85 -3.95 0.03
N THR A 159 9.04 -3.64 -0.52
CA THR A 159 9.91 -2.57 0.01
C THR A 159 9.19 -1.23 0.01
N VAL A 160 8.59 -0.85 -1.13
CA VAL A 160 7.86 0.41 -1.25
C VAL A 160 6.66 0.42 -0.30
N TYR A 161 5.87 -0.65 -0.27
CA TYR A 161 4.73 -0.79 0.65
C TYR A 161 5.14 -0.50 2.10
N LEU A 162 6.18 -1.17 2.59
CA LEU A 162 6.67 -1.03 3.97
C LEU A 162 7.20 0.38 4.27
N ASN A 163 7.69 1.10 3.27
CA ASN A 163 8.17 2.47 3.43
C ASN A 163 7.07 3.54 3.31
N ILE A 164 5.91 3.23 2.71
CA ILE A 164 4.82 4.21 2.55
C ILE A 164 3.58 3.92 3.38
N ALA A 165 3.52 2.76 4.05
CA ALA A 165 2.40 2.41 4.90
C ALA A 165 2.31 3.33 6.13
N GLU A 166 1.08 3.75 6.47
CA GLU A 166 0.78 4.53 7.67
C GLU A 166 0.60 3.55 8.86
N PHE A 167 1.49 3.60 9.85
CA PHE A 167 1.43 2.76 11.06
C PHE A 167 0.78 3.47 12.25
N GLY A 168 0.60 4.78 12.14
CA GLY A 168 -0.06 5.62 13.12
C GLY A 168 -0.17 7.05 12.60
N ASP A 169 -0.76 7.93 13.40
CA ASP A 169 -0.96 9.32 13.04
C ASP A 169 0.39 10.03 12.78
N GLY A 170 0.63 10.40 11.51
CA GLY A 170 1.90 11.00 11.07
C GLY A 170 3.09 10.05 11.01
N ILE A 171 2.89 8.75 11.23
CA ILE A 171 3.96 7.75 11.27
C ILE A 171 3.88 6.90 10.02
N PHE A 172 4.68 7.26 9.03
CA PHE A 172 4.77 6.53 7.78
C PHE A 172 6.09 5.79 7.65
N GLY A 173 6.02 4.60 7.07
CA GLY A 173 7.19 3.76 6.88
C GLY A 173 7.56 2.97 8.14
N VAL A 174 8.13 1.79 7.89
CA VAL A 174 8.45 0.83 8.94
C VAL A 174 9.58 1.29 9.85
N GLU A 175 10.55 2.06 9.33
CA GLU A 175 11.66 2.58 10.13
C GLU A 175 11.17 3.58 11.17
N ALA A 176 10.38 4.57 10.75
CA ALA A 176 9.75 5.53 11.67
C ALA A 176 8.87 4.82 12.70
N ALA A 177 8.10 3.81 12.28
CA ALA A 177 7.28 3.02 13.19
C ALA A 177 8.11 2.23 14.21
N ALA A 178 9.22 1.62 13.78
CA ALA A 178 10.11 0.84 14.65
C ALA A 178 10.73 1.72 15.74
N TRP A 179 11.25 2.90 15.38
CA TRP A 179 11.73 3.87 16.35
C TRP A 179 10.64 4.37 17.28
N ARG A 180 9.48 4.73 16.71
CA ARG A 180 8.38 5.33 17.47
C ARG A 180 7.77 4.40 18.51
N TYR A 181 7.70 3.10 18.22
CA TYR A 181 7.00 2.13 19.06
C TYR A 181 7.92 1.20 19.86
N PHE A 182 9.14 0.95 19.37
CA PHE A 182 10.05 -0.01 19.98
C PHE A 182 11.46 0.53 20.22
N ASN A 183 11.72 1.80 19.86
CA ASN A 183 12.99 2.48 20.06
C ASN A 183 14.20 1.71 19.49
N LYS A 184 14.06 1.20 18.26
CA LYS A 184 15.10 0.46 17.54
C LYS A 184 14.87 0.51 16.03
N PRO A 185 15.90 0.24 15.21
CA PRO A 185 15.74 0.22 13.75
C PRO A 185 14.86 -0.94 13.28
N ALA A 186 14.24 -0.80 12.09
CA ALA A 186 13.37 -1.80 11.48
C ALA A 186 14.05 -3.16 11.27
N SER A 187 15.37 -3.16 11.01
CA SER A 187 16.20 -4.36 10.91
C SER A 187 16.18 -5.23 12.18
N ARG A 188 15.87 -4.66 13.35
CA ARG A 188 15.85 -5.36 14.65
C ARG A 188 14.44 -5.69 15.16
N LEU A 189 13.41 -5.53 14.32
CA LEU A 189 12.06 -5.96 14.66
C LEU A 189 12.02 -7.49 14.79
N ASN A 190 11.51 -7.98 15.92
CA ASN A 190 11.23 -9.40 16.11
C ASN A 190 9.83 -9.76 15.62
N MET A 191 9.54 -11.06 15.56
CA MET A 191 8.26 -11.58 15.08
C MET A 191 7.02 -11.01 15.81
N PRO A 192 6.95 -10.97 17.16
CA PRO A 192 5.83 -10.33 17.87
C PRO A 192 5.62 -8.85 17.53
N GLU A 193 6.69 -8.05 17.45
CA GLU A 193 6.60 -6.62 17.15
C GLU A 193 6.16 -6.38 15.71
N ALA A 194 6.73 -7.13 14.77
CA ALA A 194 6.32 -7.13 13.38
C ALA A 194 4.83 -7.45 13.22
N ALA A 195 4.36 -8.51 13.90
CA ALA A 195 2.94 -8.87 13.91
C ALA A 195 2.05 -7.79 14.54
N LEU A 196 2.56 -7.05 15.53
CA LEU A 196 1.83 -5.95 16.16
C LEU A 196 1.67 -4.76 15.21
N LEU A 197 2.74 -4.39 14.49
CA LEU A 197 2.68 -3.36 13.45
C LEU A 197 1.73 -3.76 12.32
N ALA A 198 1.80 -4.99 11.83
CA ALA A 198 0.87 -5.48 10.81
C ALA A 198 -0.60 -5.51 11.31
N ALA A 199 -0.82 -5.73 12.62
CA ALA A 199 -2.16 -5.74 13.19
C ALA A 199 -2.86 -4.37 13.18
N VAL A 200 -2.12 -3.26 13.12
CA VAL A 200 -2.70 -1.90 13.14
C VAL A 200 -2.96 -1.33 11.75
N LEU A 201 -2.30 -1.84 10.71
CA LEU A 201 -2.40 -1.36 9.31
C LEU A 201 -3.84 -1.22 8.76
N PRO A 202 -4.83 -2.08 9.10
CA PRO A 202 -6.17 -1.91 8.55
C PRO A 202 -6.86 -0.60 8.97
N ASN A 203 -6.46 -0.01 10.10
CA ASN A 203 -6.96 1.28 10.56
C ASN A 203 -5.97 1.90 11.57
N PRO A 204 -4.85 2.50 11.11
CA PRO A 204 -3.75 2.94 11.98
C PRO A 204 -4.09 4.14 12.86
N LEU A 205 -5.10 4.92 12.46
CA LEU A 205 -5.60 6.03 13.28
C LEU A 205 -6.40 5.52 14.49
N ARG A 206 -7.11 4.39 14.35
CA ARG A 206 -7.92 3.79 15.42
C ARG A 206 -7.17 2.72 16.22
N TYR A 207 -6.37 1.89 15.57
CA TYR A 207 -5.63 0.81 16.19
C TYR A 207 -4.24 1.31 16.59
N LYS A 208 -3.88 1.15 17.87
CA LYS A 208 -2.67 1.73 18.44
C LYS A 208 -1.66 0.63 18.80
N ALA A 209 -0.46 0.70 18.25
CA ALA A 209 0.62 -0.25 18.55
C ALA A 209 1.19 -0.05 19.97
N ASN A 210 1.24 1.20 20.46
CA ASN A 210 1.70 1.56 21.81
C ASN A 210 0.66 1.28 22.92
N ALA A 211 -0.61 1.13 22.56
CA ALA A 211 -1.70 0.83 23.48
C ALA A 211 -2.69 -0.17 22.85
N PRO A 212 -2.26 -1.43 22.59
CA PRO A 212 -3.05 -2.37 21.82
C PRO A 212 -4.23 -2.89 22.64
N SER A 213 -5.43 -2.71 22.09
CA SER A 213 -6.66 -3.26 22.64
C SER A 213 -6.67 -4.80 22.58
N GLY A 214 -7.62 -5.44 23.27
CA GLY A 214 -7.81 -6.89 23.19
C GLY A 214 -8.01 -7.40 21.75
N TYR A 215 -8.68 -6.61 20.91
CA TYR A 215 -8.83 -6.90 19.48
C TYR A 215 -7.47 -6.91 18.75
N VAL A 216 -6.65 -5.87 18.95
CA VAL A 216 -5.33 -5.76 18.32
C VAL A 216 -4.42 -6.91 18.76
N ARG A 217 -4.42 -7.27 20.05
CA ARG A 217 -3.66 -8.43 20.57
C ARG A 217 -4.15 -9.76 19.99
N SER A 218 -5.46 -9.95 19.86
CA SER A 218 -6.03 -11.13 19.22
C SER A 218 -5.60 -11.25 17.76
N ARG A 219 -5.64 -10.12 17.02
CA ARG A 219 -5.17 -10.05 15.63
C ARG A 219 -3.66 -10.31 15.52
N GLN A 220 -2.84 -9.71 16.38
CA GLN A 220 -1.40 -9.98 16.46
C GLN A 220 -1.12 -11.47 16.64
N ALA A 221 -1.80 -12.12 17.60
CA ALA A 221 -1.64 -13.56 17.83
C ALA A 221 -2.08 -14.39 16.62
N TRP A 222 -3.14 -13.97 15.91
CA TRP A 222 -3.57 -14.61 14.66
C TRP A 222 -2.51 -14.46 13.57
N ILE A 223 -1.96 -13.25 13.36
CA ILE A 223 -0.89 -12.99 12.38
C ILE A 223 0.33 -13.87 12.69
N MET A 224 0.77 -13.93 13.95
CA MET A 224 1.89 -14.81 14.33
C MET A 224 1.65 -16.28 14.00
N ARG A 225 0.41 -16.78 14.14
CA ARG A 225 0.07 -18.15 13.70
C ARG A 225 0.17 -18.29 12.19
N GLN A 226 -0.33 -17.32 11.43
CA GLN A 226 -0.24 -17.32 9.96
C GLN A 226 1.21 -17.28 9.48
N MET A 227 2.06 -16.44 10.06
CA MET A 227 3.49 -16.37 9.75
C MET A 227 4.19 -17.72 9.94
N ARG A 228 3.86 -18.47 11.01
CA ARG A 228 4.38 -19.83 11.23
C ARG A 228 3.88 -20.83 10.19
N GLN A 229 2.59 -20.74 9.83
CA GLN A 229 1.98 -21.61 8.81
C GLN A 229 2.57 -21.39 7.42
N LEU A 230 2.98 -20.15 7.11
CA LEU A 230 3.71 -19.84 5.87
C LEU A 230 5.16 -20.33 5.86
N GLY A 231 5.68 -20.82 6.99
CA GLY A 231 7.05 -21.33 7.11
C GLY A 231 8.02 -20.42 7.85
N GLY A 232 7.55 -19.32 8.44
CA GLY A 232 8.42 -18.39 9.19
C GLY A 232 9.42 -17.68 8.27
N GLU A 233 10.60 -17.37 8.80
CA GLU A 233 11.62 -16.59 8.09
C GLU A 233 12.04 -17.19 6.74
N SER A 234 12.06 -18.53 6.61
CA SER A 234 12.43 -19.18 5.35
C SER A 234 11.49 -18.87 4.19
N PHE A 235 10.22 -18.51 4.47
CA PHE A 235 9.27 -18.08 3.44
C PHE A 235 9.81 -16.91 2.63
N MET A 236 10.44 -15.93 3.30
CA MET A 236 10.94 -14.74 2.64
C MET A 236 12.12 -15.07 1.72
N THR A 237 13.03 -15.95 2.17
CA THR A 237 14.19 -16.39 1.39
C THR A 237 13.76 -17.22 0.17
N LEU A 238 12.86 -18.19 0.36
CA LEU A 238 12.38 -19.07 -0.71
C LEU A 238 11.68 -18.29 -1.84
N ASN A 239 11.00 -17.20 -1.49
CA ASN A 239 10.30 -16.32 -2.43
C ASN A 239 11.14 -15.11 -2.88
N GLN A 240 12.43 -15.04 -2.53
CA GLN A 240 13.34 -13.96 -2.92
C GLN A 240 12.87 -12.56 -2.49
N LEU A 241 12.31 -12.45 -1.29
CA LEU A 241 11.72 -11.22 -0.75
C LEU A 241 12.61 -10.47 0.26
N ASN A 242 13.77 -11.01 0.65
CA ASN A 242 14.77 -10.32 1.47
C ASN A 242 15.65 -9.41 0.61
#